data_AF-A0A401Q7X4-F1
#
_entry.id   AF-A0A401Q7X4-F1
#
_cell.length_a   1.000
_cell.length_b   1.000
_cell.length_c   1.000
_cell.angle_alpha   90.00
_cell.angle_beta   90.00
_cell.angle_gamma   90.00
#
_symmetry.space_group_name_H-M   'P 1'
#
loop_
_entity.id
_entity.type
_entity.pdbx_description
1 polymer ?
#
loop_
_entity_poly.entity_id
_entity_poly.type
_entity_poly.pdbx_seq_one_letter_code
_entity_poly.pdbx_strand_id
1 'polypeptide(L)'
;ETAEDLHSIDSCEYIWEAGVGFAHSPPHNYIHDLNRTELLKLLLTCFSEAVYLPPTSEGNVLNPWVQFFCSTENRHALPLFTSLLNIVCAYDPVGYGIPYNHLLFSDYREPLVEVAAQVLIATLDHDASTSLSPSVDGTTTSTAMDDTEPPGPENLFVNYLSRIHREESPVNVTVGEKDKPTDQ
;
A
#
# COMPACT_ATOMS: atom_id res chain seq x y z
N GLU A 1 -18.60 -19.26 11.90
CA GLU A 1 -17.69 -18.95 10.78
C GLU A 1 -16.29 -19.40 11.16
N THR A 2 -15.78 -20.39 10.45
CA THR A 2 -14.46 -20.98 10.68
C THR A 2 -13.41 -20.16 9.95
N ALA A 3 -12.26 -19.92 10.59
CA ALA A 3 -11.17 -19.10 10.03
C ALA A 3 -10.72 -19.57 8.63
N GLU A 4 -10.94 -20.83 8.29
CA GLU A 4 -10.65 -21.45 6.99
C GLU A 4 -11.50 -20.89 5.82
N ASP A 5 -12.73 -20.40 6.06
CA ASP A 5 -13.55 -19.81 5.00
C ASP A 5 -13.01 -18.43 4.56
N LEU A 6 -12.38 -17.68 5.48
CA LEU A 6 -11.67 -16.44 5.14
C LEU A 6 -10.46 -16.66 4.22
N HIS A 7 -9.92 -17.88 4.16
CA HIS A 7 -8.78 -18.19 3.29
C HIS A 7 -9.17 -18.37 1.81
N SER A 8 -10.46 -18.45 1.49
CA SER A 8 -10.96 -18.66 0.12
C SER A 8 -11.37 -17.37 -0.61
N ILE A 9 -11.37 -16.23 0.08
CA ILE A 9 -11.69 -14.94 -0.50
C ILE A 9 -10.63 -14.57 -1.55
N ASP A 10 -11.08 -14.20 -2.74
CA ASP A 10 -10.21 -13.70 -3.80
C ASP A 10 -9.48 -12.45 -3.27
N SER A 11 -8.17 -12.36 -3.50
CA SER A 11 -7.33 -11.27 -2.97
C SER A 11 -7.84 -9.90 -3.41
N CYS A 12 -8.59 -9.84 -4.52
CA CYS A 12 -9.22 -8.62 -5.02
C CYS A 12 -10.40 -8.11 -4.16
N GLU A 13 -11.11 -8.97 -3.43
CA GLU A 13 -12.24 -8.55 -2.57
C GLU A 13 -11.77 -7.73 -1.36
N TYR A 14 -10.49 -7.81 -1.01
CA TYR A 14 -9.89 -6.99 0.05
C TYR A 14 -9.58 -5.56 -0.40
N ILE A 15 -9.71 -5.25 -1.69
CA ILE A 15 -9.40 -3.92 -2.23
C ILE A 15 -10.52 -2.93 -1.90
N TRP A 16 -10.17 -1.82 -1.26
CA TRP A 16 -11.14 -0.89 -0.68
C TRP A 16 -11.74 0.11 -1.66
N GLU A 17 -11.05 0.39 -2.76
CA GLU A 17 -11.44 1.39 -3.75
C GLU A 17 -11.05 0.93 -5.15
N ALA A 18 -11.87 1.28 -6.15
CA ALA A 18 -11.62 0.94 -7.55
C ALA A 18 -10.43 1.75 -8.10
N GLY A 19 -9.72 1.18 -9.07
CA GLY A 19 -8.57 1.80 -9.71
C GLY A 19 -7.58 0.75 -10.20
N VAL A 20 -6.30 0.97 -9.90
CA VAL A 20 -5.23 0.05 -10.28
C VAL A 20 -5.46 -1.30 -9.58
N GLY A 21 -5.45 -2.40 -10.34
CA GLY A 21 -5.63 -3.75 -9.79
C GLY A 21 -7.07 -4.18 -9.59
N PHE A 22 -8.06 -3.28 -9.75
CA PHE A 22 -9.44 -3.60 -9.43
C PHE A 22 -10.46 -2.64 -10.04
N ALA A 23 -11.37 -3.15 -10.88
CA ALA A 23 -12.33 -2.32 -11.59
C ALA A 23 -13.63 -2.02 -10.80
N HIS A 24 -13.96 -2.80 -9.78
CA HIS A 24 -15.26 -2.75 -9.12
C HIS A 24 -15.11 -2.40 -7.64
N SER A 25 -15.42 -1.18 -7.21
CA SER A 25 -15.40 -0.88 -5.78
C SER A 25 -16.57 -1.57 -5.06
N PRO A 26 -16.37 -2.07 -3.82
CA PRO A 26 -17.47 -2.38 -2.95
C PRO A 26 -18.34 -1.11 -2.76
N PRO A 27 -19.66 -1.23 -2.54
CA PRO A 27 -20.50 -0.07 -2.27
C PRO A 27 -19.94 0.79 -1.13
N HIS A 28 -19.89 2.11 -1.33
CA HIS A 28 -19.38 3.03 -0.32
C HIS A 28 -20.18 2.88 0.98
N ASN A 29 -19.45 2.69 2.09
CA ASN A 29 -20.02 2.56 3.41
C ASN A 29 -19.24 3.45 4.37
N TYR A 30 -19.91 4.51 4.84
CA TYR A 30 -19.34 5.49 5.76
C TYR A 30 -18.75 4.87 7.03
N ILE A 31 -19.38 3.83 7.59
CA ILE A 31 -18.87 3.16 8.79
C ILE A 31 -17.55 2.44 8.48
N HIS A 32 -17.42 1.84 7.30
CA HIS A 32 -16.17 1.21 6.88
C HIS A 32 -15.06 2.25 6.69
N ASP A 33 -15.38 3.42 6.14
CA ASP A 33 -14.40 4.48 5.96
C ASP A 33 -13.91 5.05 7.30
N LEU A 34 -14.80 5.22 8.28
CA LEU A 34 -14.40 5.57 9.65
C LEU A 34 -13.49 4.50 10.28
N ASN A 35 -13.86 3.23 10.17
CA ASN A 35 -13.06 2.14 10.72
C ASN A 35 -11.68 2.03 10.07
N ARG A 36 -11.61 2.17 8.73
CA ARG A 36 -10.36 2.22 7.98
C ARG A 36 -9.51 3.40 8.43
N THR A 37 -10.12 4.57 8.62
CA THR A 37 -9.41 5.77 9.09
C THR A 37 -8.72 5.52 10.42
N GLU A 38 -9.43 4.99 11.42
CA GLU A 38 -8.86 4.71 12.73
C GLU A 38 -7.80 3.60 12.70
N LEU A 39 -8.00 2.57 11.85
CA LEU A 39 -7.00 1.53 11.64
C LEU A 39 -5.70 2.08 11.05
N LEU A 40 -5.81 2.95 10.03
CA LEU A 40 -4.64 3.57 9.40
C LEU A 40 -3.92 4.54 10.34
N LYS A 41 -4.65 5.26 11.20
CA LYS A 41 -4.04 6.10 12.25
C LYS A 41 -3.24 5.27 13.24
N LEU A 42 -3.77 4.12 13.65
CA LEU A 42 -3.05 3.19 14.51
C LEU A 42 -1.76 2.68 13.83
N LEU A 43 -1.86 2.25 12.57
CA LEU A 43 -0.69 1.81 11.80
C LEU A 43 0.36 2.92 11.66
N LEU A 44 -0.06 4.13 11.32
CA LEU A 44 0.84 5.28 11.20
C LEU A 44 1.55 5.59 12.52
N THR A 45 0.84 5.44 13.65
CA THR A 45 1.44 5.58 14.99
C THR A 45 2.53 4.52 15.20
N CYS A 46 2.26 3.26 14.84
CA CYS A 46 3.26 2.19 14.90
C CYS A 46 4.46 2.46 14.00
N PHE A 47 4.24 3.05 12.81
CA PHE A 47 5.29 3.37 11.84
C PHE A 47 6.16 4.56 12.26
N SER A 48 5.63 5.41 13.14
CA SER A 48 6.28 6.64 13.61
C SER A 48 6.98 6.48 14.96
N GLU A 49 7.37 5.25 15.33
CA GLU A 49 8.02 4.93 16.61
C GLU A 49 9.17 5.89 16.96
N ALA A 50 9.99 6.25 15.97
CA ALA A 50 11.13 7.16 16.12
C ALA A 50 10.77 8.55 16.66
N VAL A 51 9.54 9.04 16.45
CA VAL A 51 9.07 10.34 16.96
C VAL A 51 8.94 10.32 18.49
N TYR A 52 8.75 9.14 19.07
CA TYR A 52 8.57 8.95 20.52
C TYR A 52 9.87 8.59 21.25
N LEU A 53 10.97 8.36 20.51
CA LEU A 53 12.26 7.99 21.07
C LEU A 53 13.20 9.20 21.16
N PRO A 54 14.07 9.26 22.19
CA PRO A 54 15.14 10.25 22.24
C PRO A 54 16.08 10.08 21.03
N PRO A 55 16.75 11.15 20.57
CA PRO A 55 17.76 11.03 19.52
C PRO A 55 18.89 10.09 19.99
N THR A 56 18.95 8.88 19.44
CA THR A 56 20.01 7.90 19.73
C THR A 56 21.16 8.06 18.75
N SER A 57 22.40 7.88 19.23
CA SER A 57 23.62 7.89 18.42
C SER A 57 23.74 6.68 17.49
N GLU A 58 22.97 5.63 17.77
CA GLU A 58 22.90 4.41 16.97
C GLU A 58 21.97 4.64 15.78
N GLY A 59 22.53 4.51 14.58
CA GLY A 59 21.88 4.84 13.31
C GLY A 59 20.59 4.07 13.08
N ASN A 60 19.64 4.77 12.45
CA ASN A 60 18.43 4.28 11.78
C ASN A 60 17.96 2.86 12.20
N VAL A 61 17.42 2.73 13.42
CA VAL A 61 16.72 1.50 13.81
C VAL A 61 15.48 1.38 12.91
N LEU A 62 15.49 0.39 12.01
CA LEU A 62 14.38 0.13 11.11
C LEU A 62 13.14 -0.21 11.92
N ASN A 63 12.00 0.40 11.55
CA ASN A 63 10.74 0.14 12.22
C ASN A 63 10.23 -1.27 11.86
N PRO A 64 10.13 -2.21 12.81
CA PRO A 64 9.76 -3.59 12.51
C PRO A 64 8.34 -3.72 11.96
N TRP A 65 7.45 -2.78 12.32
CA TRP A 65 6.08 -2.76 11.81
C TRP A 65 6.06 -2.41 10.33
N VAL A 66 6.79 -1.38 9.92
CA VAL A 66 6.88 -0.98 8.49
C VAL A 66 7.57 -2.08 7.68
N GLN A 67 8.64 -2.66 8.23
CA GLN A 67 9.38 -3.75 7.60
C GLN A 67 8.47 -4.94 7.32
N PHE A 68 7.73 -5.43 8.32
CA PHE A 68 6.78 -6.52 8.13
C PHE A 68 5.63 -6.13 7.18
N PHE A 69 5.10 -4.92 7.32
CA PHE A 69 3.98 -4.45 6.50
C PHE A 69 4.32 -4.44 5.00
N CYS A 70 5.57 -4.14 4.66
CA CYS A 70 6.06 -4.10 3.28
C CYS A 70 6.76 -5.38 2.81
N SER A 71 6.87 -6.42 3.65
CA SER A 71 7.62 -7.65 3.32
C SER A 71 6.76 -8.68 2.58
N THR A 72 7.43 -9.67 1.99
CA THR A 72 6.81 -10.86 1.39
C THR A 72 6.05 -11.75 2.37
N GLU A 73 6.24 -11.57 3.67
CA GLU A 73 5.50 -12.30 4.70
C GLU A 73 4.07 -11.77 4.85
N ASN A 74 3.83 -10.50 4.48
CA ASN A 74 2.50 -9.92 4.45
C ASN A 74 1.75 -10.32 3.17
N ARG A 75 0.99 -11.41 3.24
CA ARG A 75 0.10 -11.86 2.14
C ARG A 75 -0.91 -10.81 1.66
N HIS A 76 -1.22 -9.81 2.48
CA HIS A 76 -2.16 -8.73 2.14
C HIS A 76 -1.46 -7.47 1.61
N ALA A 77 -0.13 -7.51 1.42
CA ALA A 77 0.65 -6.34 0.97
C ALA A 77 0.11 -5.75 -0.34
N LEU A 78 -0.20 -6.59 -1.34
CA LEU A 78 -0.72 -6.11 -2.62
C LEU A 78 -2.11 -5.47 -2.49
N PRO A 79 -3.14 -6.15 -1.90
CA PRO A 79 -4.44 -5.51 -1.69
C PRO A 79 -4.40 -4.24 -0.84
N LEU A 80 -3.52 -4.17 0.16
CA LEU A 80 -3.34 -2.97 0.99
C LEU A 80 -2.73 -1.83 0.16
N PHE A 81 -1.65 -2.10 -0.58
CA PHE A 81 -1.03 -1.13 -1.47
C PHE A 81 -2.02 -0.56 -2.49
N THR A 82 -2.76 -1.43 -3.20
CA THR A 82 -3.74 -0.98 -4.20
C THR A 82 -4.89 -0.22 -3.57
N SER A 83 -5.39 -0.66 -2.40
CA SER A 83 -6.43 0.06 -1.66
C SER A 83 -6.02 1.48 -1.32
N LEU A 84 -4.84 1.63 -0.72
CA LEU A 84 -4.36 2.94 -0.27
C LEU A 84 -4.07 3.86 -1.47
N LEU A 85 -3.46 3.33 -2.52
CA LEU A 85 -3.21 4.08 -3.76
C LEU A 85 -4.52 4.54 -4.40
N ASN A 86 -5.48 3.62 -4.56
CA ASN A 86 -6.76 3.93 -5.20
C ASN A 86 -7.58 4.93 -4.39
N ILE A 87 -7.59 4.84 -3.04
CA ILE A 87 -8.23 5.85 -2.17
C ILE A 87 -7.66 7.24 -2.44
N VAL A 88 -6.34 7.37 -2.54
CA VAL A 88 -5.67 8.65 -2.77
C VAL A 88 -5.93 9.17 -4.18
N CYS A 89 -5.83 8.31 -5.20
CA CYS A 89 -5.97 8.70 -6.60
C CYS A 89 -7.43 8.95 -7.02
N ALA A 90 -8.40 8.26 -6.41
CA ALA A 90 -9.81 8.43 -6.71
C ALA A 90 -10.44 9.62 -5.97
N TYR A 91 -9.72 10.24 -5.02
CA TYR A 91 -10.23 11.37 -4.27
C TYR A 91 -10.29 12.64 -5.14
N ASP A 92 -11.50 13.18 -5.27
CA ASP A 92 -11.77 14.46 -5.91
C ASP A 92 -12.20 15.49 -4.85
N PRO A 93 -11.28 16.34 -4.34
CA PRO A 93 -11.60 17.34 -3.32
C PRO A 93 -12.52 18.47 -3.84
N VAL A 94 -12.70 18.58 -5.16
CA VAL A 94 -13.50 19.62 -5.81
C VAL A 94 -14.95 19.17 -5.98
N GLY A 95 -15.18 17.87 -6.12
CA GLY A 95 -16.50 17.28 -6.34
C GLY A 95 -17.20 17.91 -7.54
N TYR A 96 -18.35 18.57 -7.31
CA TYR A 96 -19.11 19.25 -8.37
C TYR A 96 -18.53 20.60 -8.83
N GLY A 97 -17.39 21.05 -8.31
CA GLY A 97 -16.75 22.31 -8.75
C GLY A 97 -17.46 23.58 -8.29
N ILE A 98 -18.28 23.50 -7.25
CA ILE A 98 -19.01 24.65 -6.72
C ILE A 98 -18.13 25.42 -5.71
N PRO A 99 -18.02 26.76 -5.82
CA PRO A 99 -17.33 27.57 -4.82
C PRO A 99 -17.91 27.36 -3.42
N TYR A 100 -17.06 27.35 -2.39
CA TYR A 100 -17.45 27.18 -0.98
C TYR A 100 -18.00 25.80 -0.58
N ASN A 101 -17.78 24.75 -1.38
CA ASN A 101 -18.21 23.39 -1.05
C ASN A 101 -17.82 22.97 0.38
N HIS A 102 -16.58 23.23 0.81
CA HIS A 102 -16.07 22.93 2.15
C HIS A 102 -16.70 23.75 3.30
N LEU A 103 -17.40 24.85 3.00
CA LEU A 103 -18.18 25.60 4.00
C LEU A 103 -19.61 25.07 4.13
N LEU A 104 -20.12 24.43 3.07
CA LEU A 104 -21.50 23.98 2.95
C LEU A 104 -21.65 22.48 3.24
N PHE A 105 -20.61 21.69 2.99
CA PHE A 105 -20.60 20.24 3.15
C PHE A 105 -19.31 19.80 3.85
N SER A 106 -19.46 18.93 4.85
CA SER A 106 -18.33 18.27 5.50
C SER A 106 -17.80 17.17 4.58
N ASP A 107 -16.54 17.27 4.19
CA ASP A 107 -15.86 16.18 3.49
C ASP A 107 -15.51 15.09 4.49
N TYR A 108 -16.33 14.03 4.49
CA TYR A 108 -16.14 12.90 5.40
C TYR A 108 -15.09 11.90 4.89
N ARG A 109 -14.67 12.00 3.62
CA ARG A 109 -13.66 11.13 3.02
C ARG A 109 -12.26 11.71 3.18
N GLU A 110 -12.13 13.03 3.24
CA GLU A 110 -10.87 13.74 3.44
C GLU A 110 -9.99 13.12 4.56
N PRO A 111 -10.51 12.79 5.76
CA PRO A 111 -9.68 12.21 6.82
C PRO A 111 -9.12 10.82 6.47
N LEU A 112 -9.88 10.00 5.73
CA LEU A 112 -9.42 8.68 5.27
C LEU A 112 -8.31 8.83 4.23
N VAL A 113 -8.51 9.75 3.28
CA VAL A 113 -7.55 10.01 2.19
C VAL A 113 -6.25 10.57 2.75
N GLU A 114 -6.33 11.49 3.71
CA GLU A 114 -5.19 12.08 4.39
C GLU A 114 -4.32 10.99 5.04
N VAL A 115 -4.90 10.14 5.88
CA VAL A 115 -4.14 9.10 6.57
C VAL A 115 -3.66 8.00 5.61
N ALA A 116 -4.42 7.69 4.56
CA ALA A 116 -3.98 6.76 3.52
C ALA A 116 -2.74 7.27 2.78
N ALA A 117 -2.71 8.56 2.43
CA ALA A 117 -1.55 9.20 1.83
C ALA A 117 -0.32 9.18 2.76
N GLN A 118 -0.51 9.50 4.05
CA GLN A 118 0.55 9.46 5.06
C GLN A 118 1.14 8.06 5.22
N VAL A 119 0.29 7.03 5.28
CA VAL A 119 0.72 5.63 5.32
C VAL A 119 1.47 5.23 4.04
N LEU A 120 1.00 5.67 2.86
CA LEU A 120 1.71 5.44 1.60
C LEU A 120 3.11 6.03 1.63
N ILE A 121 3.23 7.28 2.07
CA ILE A 121 4.52 7.98 2.14
C ILE A 121 5.45 7.26 3.12
N ALA A 122 4.99 6.95 4.34
CA ALA A 122 5.80 6.27 5.34
C ALA A 122 6.29 4.89 4.88
N THR A 123 5.45 4.15 4.14
CA THR A 123 5.81 2.81 3.63
C THR A 123 6.72 2.89 2.40
N LEU A 124 6.59 3.90 1.55
CA LEU A 124 7.45 4.09 0.38
C LEU A 124 8.81 4.71 0.71
N ASP A 125 8.87 5.55 1.75
CA ASP A 125 10.12 6.16 2.25
C ASP A 125 10.96 5.17 3.08
N HIS A 126 10.38 4.03 3.47
CA HIS A 126 11.09 2.99 4.19
C HIS A 126 12.18 2.34 3.33
N ASP A 127 13.40 2.81 3.55
CA ASP A 127 14.60 2.28 2.91
C ASP A 127 15.03 0.95 3.54
N ALA A 128 14.49 -0.15 2.99
CA ALA A 128 14.89 -1.50 3.36
C ALA A 128 16.34 -1.84 2.90
N SER A 129 16.94 -1.06 2.01
CA SER A 129 18.27 -1.35 1.44
C SER A 129 19.43 -1.14 2.42
N THR A 130 19.19 -0.45 3.53
CA THR A 130 20.22 -0.21 4.56
C THR A 130 20.46 -1.44 5.48
N SER A 131 19.67 -2.51 5.33
CA SER A 131 19.76 -3.72 6.17
C SER A 131 21.01 -4.59 5.90
N LEU A 132 21.80 -4.30 4.87
CA LEU A 132 23.04 -5.01 4.56
C LEU A 132 24.24 -4.44 5.37
N SER A 133 24.25 -4.72 6.67
CA SER A 133 25.42 -4.90 7.56
C SER A 133 26.45 -3.75 7.77
N PRO A 134 26.82 -3.42 9.02
CA PRO A 134 28.21 -3.20 9.37
C PRO A 134 28.86 -4.58 9.61
N SER A 135 29.32 -5.25 8.55
CA SER A 135 30.26 -6.37 8.74
C SER A 135 31.61 -5.81 9.16
N VAL A 136 31.77 -5.62 10.47
CA VAL A 136 33.08 -5.44 11.09
C VAL A 136 33.67 -6.83 11.25
N ASP A 137 34.26 -7.38 10.20
CA ASP A 137 35.44 -8.23 10.34
C ASP A 137 36.08 -8.44 8.96
N GLY A 138 37.09 -7.63 8.70
CA GLY A 138 37.95 -7.81 7.55
C GLY A 138 38.86 -9.02 7.75
N THR A 139 38.41 -10.23 7.44
CA THR A 139 39.31 -11.25 6.86
C THR A 139 38.57 -12.38 6.16
N THR A 140 39.07 -12.66 4.94
CA THR A 140 39.03 -13.92 4.19
C THR A 140 37.78 -14.34 3.39
N THR A 141 37.96 -14.21 2.07
CA THR A 141 37.66 -15.19 1.01
C THR A 141 36.21 -15.57 0.76
N SER A 142 35.59 -14.88 -0.22
CA SER A 142 34.69 -15.51 -1.17
C SER A 142 35.16 -15.22 -2.59
N THR A 143 35.74 -16.24 -3.21
CA THR A 143 35.92 -16.36 -4.65
C THR A 143 34.60 -16.72 -5.33
N ALA A 144 34.49 -16.28 -6.58
CA ALA A 144 33.59 -16.72 -7.65
C ALA A 144 32.31 -15.90 -7.84
N MET A 145 32.34 -15.12 -8.93
CA MET A 145 31.25 -14.83 -9.87
C MET A 145 29.85 -15.10 -9.34
N ASP A 146 29.17 -14.05 -8.91
CA ASP A 146 27.71 -14.02 -8.94
C ASP A 146 27.30 -12.80 -9.74
N ASP A 147 26.61 -13.06 -10.84
CA ASP A 147 25.95 -12.08 -11.70
C ASP A 147 24.65 -11.66 -10.97
N THR A 148 24.79 -11.24 -9.72
CA THR A 148 23.67 -10.88 -8.87
C THR A 148 23.10 -9.59 -9.43
N GLU A 149 21.98 -9.70 -10.14
CA GLU A 149 21.03 -8.60 -10.28
C GLU A 149 20.99 -7.89 -8.91
N PRO A 150 21.15 -6.54 -8.87
CA PRO A 150 21.13 -5.83 -7.61
C PRO A 150 19.88 -6.29 -6.86
N PRO A 151 20.00 -6.71 -5.58
CA PRO A 151 18.89 -7.28 -4.85
C PRO A 151 17.71 -6.33 -5.01
N GLY A 152 16.64 -6.83 -5.66
CA GLY A 152 15.47 -6.03 -5.95
C GLY A 152 14.95 -5.38 -4.67
N PRO A 153 14.15 -4.31 -4.77
CA PRO A 153 13.67 -3.62 -3.58
C PRO A 153 12.98 -4.62 -2.64
N GLU A 154 13.54 -4.82 -1.43
CA GLU A 154 12.96 -5.71 -0.41
C GLU A 154 11.57 -5.23 0.01
N ASN A 155 11.31 -3.92 -0.17
CA ASN A 155 10.03 -3.29 0.02
C ASN A 155 9.09 -3.58 -1.16
N LEU A 156 8.07 -4.41 -0.92
CA LEU A 156 7.08 -4.77 -1.94
C LEU A 156 6.30 -3.58 -2.47
N PHE A 157 6.04 -2.55 -1.65
CA PHE A 157 5.27 -1.38 -2.09
C PHE A 157 6.04 -0.60 -3.16
N VAL A 158 7.35 -0.44 -2.98
CA VAL A 158 8.25 0.15 -3.99
C VAL A 158 8.29 -0.74 -5.24
N ASN A 159 8.35 -2.06 -5.07
CA ASN A 159 8.31 -3.02 -6.18
C ASN A 159 7.01 -2.87 -6.99
N TYR A 160 5.85 -2.82 -6.32
CA TYR A 160 4.56 -2.66 -6.97
C TYR A 160 4.45 -1.31 -7.68
N LEU A 161 4.82 -0.22 -7.03
CA LEU A 161 4.80 1.12 -7.63
C LEU A 161 5.65 1.20 -8.91
N SER A 162 6.82 0.55 -8.93
CA SER A 162 7.69 0.51 -10.12
C SER A 162 7.06 -0.19 -11.33
N ARG A 163 6.06 -1.05 -11.11
CA ARG A 163 5.42 -1.86 -12.15
C ARG A 163 4.13 -1.26 -12.71
N ILE A 164 3.53 -0.29 -12.02
CA ILE A 164 2.21 0.29 -12.38
C ILE A 164 2.13 0.79 -13.83
N HIS A 165 3.23 1.32 -14.38
CA HIS A 165 3.25 1.91 -15.72
C HIS A 165 3.64 0.93 -16.84
N ARG A 166 3.92 -0.35 -16.54
CA ARG A 166 4.23 -1.36 -17.57
C ARG A 166 2.91 -1.84 -18.18
N GLU A 167 2.71 -1.55 -19.47
CA GLU A 167 1.48 -1.85 -20.24
C GLU A 167 1.04 -3.33 -20.18
N GLU A 168 1.95 -4.25 -19.81
CA GLU A 168 1.74 -5.69 -19.65
C GLU A 168 1.84 -6.12 -18.17
N SER A 169 1.02 -5.53 -17.30
CA SER A 169 0.87 -6.01 -15.92
C SER A 169 -0.26 -7.05 -15.84
N PRO A 170 -0.12 -8.18 -15.12
CA PRO A 170 -1.21 -9.13 -14.88
C PRO A 170 -2.43 -8.50 -14.16
N VAL A 171 -2.26 -7.26 -13.69
CA VAL A 171 -3.26 -6.32 -13.17
C VAL A 171 -4.34 -5.94 -14.20
N ASN A 172 -4.11 -6.13 -15.50
CA ASN A 172 -5.07 -5.78 -16.56
C ASN A 172 -6.08 -6.90 -16.91
N VAL A 173 -6.05 -8.05 -16.23
CA VAL A 173 -6.93 -9.18 -16.55
C VAL A 173 -8.32 -9.00 -15.92
N THR A 174 -9.10 -8.01 -16.36
CA THR A 174 -10.57 -8.05 -16.22
C THR A 174 -11.35 -7.09 -17.13
N VAL A 175 -10.78 -6.65 -18.26
CA VAL A 175 -11.57 -5.92 -19.27
C VAL A 175 -11.55 -6.69 -20.57
N GLY A 176 -12.43 -7.69 -20.67
CA GLY A 176 -12.65 -8.35 -21.94
C GLY A 176 -13.37 -9.68 -21.84
N GLU A 177 -14.68 -9.68 -21.55
CA GLU A 177 -15.59 -10.45 -22.39
C GLU A 177 -17.07 -10.06 -22.23
N LYS A 178 -17.63 -9.58 -23.35
CA LYS A 178 -19.03 -9.74 -23.82
C LYS A 178 -20.13 -8.89 -23.19
N ASP A 179 -20.12 -7.60 -23.55
CA ASP A 179 -21.34 -6.99 -24.08
C ASP A 179 -21.48 -7.36 -25.57
N LYS A 180 -22.39 -8.28 -25.87
CA LYS A 180 -22.92 -8.44 -27.23
C LYS A 180 -24.45 -8.42 -27.11
N PRO A 181 -25.14 -7.38 -27.62
CA PRO A 181 -26.59 -7.43 -27.70
C PRO A 181 -26.95 -8.48 -28.75
N THR A 182 -27.75 -9.46 -28.34
CA THR A 182 -28.36 -10.40 -29.29
C THR A 182 -29.68 -9.77 -29.73
N ASP A 183 -29.64 -9.03 -30.84
CA ASP A 183 -30.81 -8.80 -31.67
C ASP A 183 -31.18 -10.13 -32.35
N GLN A 184 -32.30 -10.72 -31.94
CA GLN A 184 -33.26 -11.45 -32.78
C GLN A 184 -34.52 -11.82 -32.00
#